data_AF-A0A918DT91-F1
#
_entry.id   AF-A0A918DT91-F1
#
_cell.length_a   1.000
_cell.length_b   1.000
_cell.length_c   1.000
_cell.angle_alpha   90.00
_cell.angle_beta   90.00
_cell.angle_gamma   90.00
#
_symmetry.space_group_name_H-M   'P 1'
#
loop_
_entity.id
_entity.type
_entity.pdbx_description
1 polymer ?
#
loop_
_entity_poly.entity_id
_entity_poly.type
_entity_poly.pdbx_seq_one_letter_code
_entity_poly.pdbx_strand_id
1 'polypeptide(L)'
;MQAIDLLAEGGPGLGRPLVDTITASRLQNLKELRPGTVRILFAFDPWRSSILLVAGDKAGRWNTWYRQAIPIAEQRYEVYMKERQAEEGGS
;
A
#
# COMPACT_ATOMS: atom_id res chain seq x y z
N MET A 1 -19.58 -6.34 3.25
CA MET A 1 -18.58 -5.57 4.02
C MET A 1 -17.43 -5.25 3.10
N GLN A 2 -17.09 -3.97 2.98
CA GLN A 2 -16.13 -3.47 2.00
C GLN A 2 -14.71 -3.70 2.57
N ALA A 3 -13.73 -4.10 1.75
CA ALA A 3 -12.39 -4.41 2.29
C ALA A 3 -11.64 -3.19 2.86
N ILE A 4 -12.20 -1.99 2.68
CA ILE A 4 -11.74 -0.76 3.34
C ILE A 4 -12.08 -0.79 4.84
N ASP A 5 -13.23 -1.36 5.23
CA ASP A 5 -13.64 -1.50 6.63
C ASP A 5 -12.67 -2.42 7.40
N LEU A 6 -12.17 -3.47 6.74
CA LEU A 6 -11.18 -4.38 7.33
C LEU A 6 -9.86 -3.67 7.66
N LEU A 7 -9.36 -2.76 6.81
CA LEU A 7 -8.16 -1.95 7.12
C LEU A 7 -8.34 -1.03 8.32
N ALA A 8 -9.53 -0.45 8.45
CA ALA A 8 -9.87 0.46 9.54
C ALA A 8 -10.00 -0.28 10.88
N GLU A 9 -10.51 -1.52 10.88
CA GLU A 9 -10.77 -2.29 12.10
C GLU A 9 -9.59 -3.17 12.57
N GLY A 10 -8.71 -3.64 11.68
CA GLY A 10 -7.78 -4.73 12.01
C GLY A 10 -6.34 -4.37 12.33
N GLY A 11 -5.91 -3.11 12.14
CA GLY A 11 -4.54 -2.68 12.43
C GLY A 11 -3.43 -3.63 11.91
N PRO A 12 -2.22 -3.65 12.51
CA PRO A 12 -1.14 -4.58 12.13
C PRO A 12 -1.44 -6.07 12.44
N GLY A 13 -2.63 -6.40 12.95
CA GLY A 13 -3.05 -7.73 13.39
C GLY A 13 -3.88 -8.53 12.38
N LEU A 14 -4.13 -8.00 11.16
CA LEU A 14 -4.82 -8.77 10.12
C LEU A 14 -3.99 -9.98 9.66
N GLY A 15 -4.28 -11.13 10.27
CA GLY A 15 -3.81 -12.44 9.82
C GLY A 15 -4.27 -12.76 8.39
N ARG A 16 -3.40 -13.46 7.66
CA ARG A 16 -3.51 -13.80 6.22
C ARG A 16 -4.87 -14.44 5.90
N PRO A 17 -5.66 -13.78 5.03
CA PRO A 17 -5.61 -14.14 3.60
C PRO A 17 -5.60 -12.95 2.62
N LEU A 18 -5.44 -11.70 3.10
CA LEU A 18 -5.69 -10.48 2.31
C LEU A 18 -4.46 -9.64 1.96
N VAL A 19 -3.28 -10.00 2.49
CA VAL A 19 -2.04 -9.24 2.31
C VAL A 19 -0.94 -10.15 1.77
N ASP A 20 -0.42 -9.82 0.60
CA ASP A 20 0.77 -10.46 0.04
C ASP A 20 1.92 -9.44 -0.02
N THR A 21 3.15 -9.92 0.17
CA THR A 21 4.35 -9.08 0.07
C THR A 21 4.74 -8.98 -1.39
N ILE A 22 4.84 -7.75 -1.91
CA ILE A 22 5.30 -7.54 -3.28
C ILE A 22 6.82 -7.69 -3.34
N THR A 23 7.30 -8.85 -3.78
CA THR A 23 8.75 -9.16 -3.86
C THR A 23 9.50 -8.38 -4.93
N ALA A 24 8.79 -7.80 -5.90
CA ALA A 24 9.37 -7.01 -6.98
C ALA A 24 9.56 -5.52 -6.62
N SER A 25 9.28 -5.12 -5.37
CA SER A 25 9.48 -3.75 -4.90
C SER A 25 10.74 -3.62 -4.05
N ARG A 26 11.39 -2.46 -4.13
CA ARG A 26 12.46 -2.03 -3.22
C ARG A 26 11.94 -1.71 -1.81
N LEU A 27 10.65 -1.45 -1.67
CA LEU A 27 10.00 -1.23 -0.38
C LEU A 27 9.68 -2.57 0.29
N GLN A 28 10.45 -2.94 1.31
CA GLN A 28 10.26 -4.19 2.05
C GLN A 28 8.89 -4.29 2.75
N ASN A 29 8.26 -3.16 3.01
CA ASN A 29 6.96 -3.06 3.68
C ASN A 29 5.77 -2.92 2.71
N LEU A 30 5.99 -2.88 1.39
CA LEU A 30 4.91 -2.75 0.40
C LEU A 30 4.02 -3.99 0.37
N LYS A 31 2.73 -3.75 0.46
CA LYS A 31 1.67 -4.75 0.62
C LYS A 31 0.55 -4.48 -0.37
N GLU A 32 -0.22 -5.53 -0.63
CA GLU A 32 -1.41 -5.45 -1.47
C GLU A 32 -2.68 -5.74 -0.66
N LEU A 33 -3.77 -5.04 -0.98
CA LEU A 33 -5.15 -5.38 -0.60
C LEU A 33 -5.95 -5.75 -1.83
N ARG A 34 -6.90 -6.68 -1.64
CA ARG A 34 -7.73 -7.23 -2.72
C ARG A 34 -9.23 -7.15 -2.43
N PRO A 35 -9.84 -5.95 -2.39
CA PRO A 35 -11.30 -5.82 -2.40
C PRO A 35 -11.87 -6.24 -3.75
N GLY A 36 -12.45 -7.45 -3.85
CA GLY A 36 -13.10 -7.92 -5.08
C GLY A 36 -12.16 -7.85 -6.29
N THR A 37 -12.52 -7.04 -7.29
CA THR A 37 -11.75 -6.84 -8.53
C THR A 37 -10.68 -5.77 -8.44
N VAL A 38 -10.67 -4.97 -7.38
CA VAL A 38 -9.70 -3.90 -7.16
C VAL A 38 -8.43 -4.47 -6.51
N ARG A 39 -7.30 -3.89 -6.86
CA ARG A 39 -6.01 -4.06 -6.20
C ARG A 39 -5.53 -2.73 -5.66
N ILE A 40 -5.08 -2.72 -4.41
CA ILE A 40 -4.56 -1.52 -3.77
C ILE A 40 -3.18 -1.83 -3.21
N LEU A 41 -2.16 -1.11 -3.67
CA LEU A 41 -0.83 -1.14 -3.08
C LEU A 41 -0.78 -0.13 -1.94
N PHE A 42 -0.31 -0.58 -0.78
CA PHE A 42 -0.22 0.23 0.42
C PHE A 42 1.03 -0.14 1.22
N ALA A 43 1.45 0.75 2.11
CA ALA A 43 2.54 0.49 3.05
C ALA A 43 2.16 1.01 4.44
N PHE A 44 2.74 0.42 5.48
CA PHE A 44 2.69 0.99 6.82
C PHE A 44 3.90 1.90 7.03
N ASP A 45 3.66 3.11 7.48
CA ASP A 45 4.72 4.03 7.86
C ASP A 45 5.27 3.69 9.27
N PRO A 46 6.40 4.31 9.68
CA PRO A 46 6.95 4.15 11.03
C PRO A 46 5.98 4.53 12.16
N TRP A 47 4.98 5.36 11.88
CA TRP A 47 3.96 5.85 12.82
C TRP A 47 2.71 4.96 12.85
N ARG A 48 2.79 3.75 12.28
CA ARG A 48 1.73 2.74 12.27
C ARG A 48 0.48 3.17 11.50
N SER A 49 0.58 4.16 10.62
CA SER A 49 -0.49 4.55 9.70
C SER A 49 -0.37 3.78 8.38
N SER A 50 -1.52 3.36 7.84
CA SER A 50 -1.59 2.73 6.52
C SER A 50 -1.71 3.78 5.42
N ILE A 51 -0.74 3.80 4.50
CA ILE A 51 -0.69 4.75 3.39
C ILE A 51 -1.10 4.03 2.12
N LEU A 52 -2.24 4.42 1.54
CA LEU A 52 -2.72 3.90 0.26
C LEU A 52 -1.95 4.59 -0.87
N LEU A 53 -1.16 3.83 -1.62
CA LEU A 53 -0.24 4.39 -2.60
C LEU A 53 -0.82 4.37 -4.00
N VAL A 54 -1.43 3.27 -4.43
CA VAL A 54 -2.01 3.11 -5.78
C VAL A 54 -3.19 2.15 -5.71
N ALA A 55 -4.29 2.47 -6.39
CA ALA A 55 -5.41 1.55 -6.60
C ALA A 55 -5.65 1.30 -8.10
N GLY A 56 -6.09 0.09 -8.46
CA GLY A 56 -6.42 -0.27 -9.84
C GLY A 56 -7.48 -1.36 -9.92
N ASP A 57 -8.45 -1.18 -10.81
CA ASP A 57 -9.58 -2.10 -11.04
C ASP A 57 -9.41 -2.92 -12.34
N LYS A 58 -8.16 -3.19 -12.75
CA LYS A 58 -7.90 -3.78 -14.07
C LYS A 58 -8.12 -5.30 -14.08
N ALA A 59 -9.38 -5.68 -14.31
CA ALA A 59 -9.79 -7.04 -14.67
C ALA A 59 -8.85 -7.63 -15.75
N GLY A 60 -8.05 -8.62 -15.36
CA GLY A 60 -7.34 -9.53 -16.27
C GLY A 60 -5.95 -9.12 -16.78
N ARG A 61 -5.40 -7.93 -16.43
CA ARG A 61 -4.03 -7.52 -16.86
C ARG A 61 -3.11 -7.13 -15.70
N TRP A 62 -3.07 -7.96 -14.67
CA TRP A 62 -2.34 -7.68 -13.44
C TRP A 62 -0.82 -7.59 -13.61
N ASN A 63 -0.19 -8.46 -14.40
CA ASN A 63 1.27 -8.41 -14.61
C ASN A 63 1.74 -7.07 -15.18
N THR A 64 1.02 -6.53 -16.16
CA THR A 64 1.33 -5.22 -16.75
C THR A 64 1.02 -4.09 -15.78
N TRP A 65 -0.06 -4.23 -15.00
CA TRP A 65 -0.41 -3.25 -13.97
C TRP A 65 0.67 -3.18 -12.89
N TYR A 66 1.15 -4.30 -12.34
CA TYR A 66 2.22 -4.29 -11.33
C TYR A 66 3.50 -3.60 -11.81
N ARG A 67 3.92 -3.84 -13.06
CA ARG A 67 5.10 -3.17 -13.64
C ARG A 67 4.98 -1.64 -13.67
N GLN A 68 3.75 -1.10 -13.68
CA GLN A 68 3.49 0.33 -13.64
C GLN A 68 3.20 0.82 -12.23
N ALA A 69 2.39 0.08 -11.47
CA ALA A 69 1.90 0.45 -10.16
C ALA A 69 3.00 0.41 -9.09
N ILE A 70 3.94 -0.53 -9.17
CA ILE A 70 5.03 -0.66 -8.20
C ILE A 70 5.94 0.58 -8.23
N PRO A 71 6.52 1.01 -9.37
CA PRO A 71 7.35 2.23 -9.40
C PRO A 71 6.60 3.48 -8.94
N ILE A 72 5.31 3.60 -9.27
CA ILE A 72 4.47 4.73 -8.82
C ILE A 72 4.29 4.68 -7.29
N ALA A 73 4.04 3.50 -6.73
CA ALA A 73 3.89 3.33 -5.29
C ALA A 73 5.20 3.66 -4.55
N GLU A 74 6.34 3.21 -5.08
CA GLU A 74 7.66 3.52 -4.54
C GLU A 74 7.94 5.02 -4.50
N GLN A 75 7.71 5.72 -5.62
CA GLN A 75 7.89 7.16 -5.71
C GLN A 75 6.98 7.92 -4.74
N ARG A 76 5.69 7.55 -4.66
CA ARG A 76 4.71 8.19 -3.76
C ARG A 76 5.10 8.00 -2.30
N TYR A 77 5.58 6.82 -1.93
CA TYR A 77 6.02 6.56 -0.57
C TYR A 77 7.28 7.36 -0.22
N GLU A 78 8.23 7.49 -1.15
CA GLU A 78 9.42 8.31 -0.95
C GLU A 78 9.06 9.79 -0.70
N VAL A 79 8.12 10.33 -1.51
CA VAL A 79 7.62 11.70 -1.32
C VAL A 79 6.94 11.85 0.04
N TYR A 80 6.03 10.93 0.38
CA TYR A 80 5.34 10.94 1.67
C TYR A 80 6.33 10.93 2.85
N MET A 81 7.37 10.08 2.81
CA MET A 81 8.38 10.04 3.89
C MET A 81 9.12 11.36 4.06
N LYS A 82 9.50 12.02 2.95
CA LYS A 82 10.20 13.32 3.00
C LYS A 82 9.32 14.41 3.58
N GLU A 83 8.07 14.48 3.14
CA GLU A 83 7.09 15.45 3.64
C GLU A 83 6.81 15.20 5.14
N ARG A 84 6.55 13.94 5.51
CA ARG A 84 6.25 13.57 6.90
C ARG A 84 7.41 13.84 7.87
N GLN A 85 8.65 13.58 7.44
CA GLN A 85 9.84 13.88 8.24
C GLN A 85 10.06 15.39 8.42
N ALA A 86 9.76 16.20 7.41
CA ALA A 86 9.87 17.66 7.50
C ALA A 86 8.84 18.25 8.47
N GLU A 87 7.63 17.70 8.52
CA GLU A 87 6.59 18.08 9.48
C GLU A 87 6.99 17.76 10.93
N GLU A 88 7.66 16.63 11.18
CA GLU A 88 8.09 16.25 12.53
C GLU A 88 9.35 16.99 13.01
N GLY A 89 10.29 17.29 12.11
CA GLY A 89 11.51 18.04 12.43
C GLY A 89 11.30 19.55 12.61
N GLY A 90 10.08 20.04 12.33
CA GLY A 90 9.68 21.43 12.47
C GLY A 90 8.89 21.76 13.76
N SER A 91 8.70 20.80 14.68
CA SER A 91 8.09 21.02 16.00
C SER A 91 9.10 21.21 17.12
#